data_AF-A0A4S4DRU2-F1
#
_entry.id   AF-A0A4S4DRU2-F1
#
_cell.length_a   1.000
_cell.length_b   1.000
_cell.length_c   1.000
_cell.angle_alpha   90.00
_cell.angle_beta   90.00
_cell.angle_gamma   90.00
#
_symmetry.space_group_name_H-M   'P 1'
#
loop_
_entity.id
_entity.type
_entity.pdbx_description
1 polymer ?
#
loop_
_entity_poly.entity_id
_entity_poly.type
_entity_poly.pdbx_seq_one_letter_code
_entity_poly.pdbx_strand_id
1 'polypeptide(L)'
;MADVEVPPYFICPISLEMMKDPVTVSTGITYDRESIEKWIFSGKNNTCPVTKQVLSYTELTPNHTLRRLIQSWCTLNASNGIERFPTPKPPVNKAQIVKLINDAKSPQTQMKCLRRLRSIASTNETNKRCIEGTGAVQFLASVIKLNTNNASLEVSEDGFDLATSTDEALNILYHLQLSEAGLKSLTTGDNGEFIESLLRVMQRGNYESRAYAVFLLKSMTEVADPMPLISLKPEFFVELVQLFHDQISSKATKSTLQLLINVGPWGRNRVKAVDAGAVPVLIDLLLDSSEKRVCEMILMVLDQLCQCAEGRAELLKHGAGLAVVSKKILRVSKVASERAVRILHSISKFSATQSVVQEMLQLGVVTKLCLVLQVDSGNKTMEKAREILKLHARAWKNSSCIPVTLASYLC
;
A
#
# COMPACT_ATOMS: atom_id res chain seq x y z
N MET A 1 4.97 -9.58 -48.92
CA MET A 1 4.10 -10.46 -48.13
C MET A 1 2.75 -9.78 -48.07
N ALA A 2 1.68 -10.44 -48.50
CA ALA A 2 0.34 -9.88 -48.38
C ALA A 2 0.03 -9.76 -46.88
N ASP A 3 -0.33 -8.57 -46.43
CA ASP A 3 -0.77 -8.34 -45.06
C ASP A 3 -2.09 -9.09 -44.88
N VAL A 4 -2.10 -10.13 -44.05
CA VAL A 4 -3.29 -10.96 -43.87
C VAL A 4 -4.26 -10.19 -42.99
N GLU A 5 -5.32 -9.67 -43.59
CA GLU A 5 -6.34 -8.91 -42.88
C GLU A 5 -7.06 -9.82 -41.87
N VAL A 6 -6.90 -9.52 -40.58
CA VAL A 6 -7.58 -10.23 -39.50
C VAL A 6 -9.07 -9.86 -39.53
N PRO A 7 -10.00 -10.84 -39.59
CA PRO A 7 -11.41 -10.54 -39.58
C PRO A 7 -11.82 -9.70 -38.36
N PRO A 8 -12.59 -8.60 -38.53
CA PRO A 8 -12.91 -7.67 -37.45
C PRO A 8 -13.62 -8.32 -36.24
N TYR A 9 -14.40 -9.36 -36.48
CA TYR A 9 -15.11 -10.12 -35.44
C TYR A 9 -14.20 -11.01 -34.58
N PHE A 10 -12.90 -11.12 -34.92
CA PHE A 10 -11.89 -11.76 -34.08
C PHE A 10 -11.17 -10.77 -33.16
N ILE A 11 -11.37 -9.46 -33.38
CA ILE A 11 -10.67 -8.40 -32.66
C ILE A 11 -11.41 -8.05 -31.37
N CYS A 12 -10.69 -8.00 -30.26
CA CYS A 12 -11.23 -7.56 -28.98
C CYS A 12 -11.53 -6.06 -29.03
N PRO A 13 -12.75 -5.62 -28.67
CA PRO A 13 -13.09 -4.19 -28.68
C PRO A 13 -12.34 -3.33 -27.64
N ILE A 14 -11.61 -3.95 -26.69
CA ILE A 14 -10.82 -3.24 -25.67
C ILE A 14 -9.36 -3.12 -26.11
N SER A 15 -8.69 -4.24 -26.39
CA SER A 15 -7.28 -4.25 -26.75
C SER A 15 -7.01 -3.90 -28.21
N LEU A 16 -8.02 -4.03 -29.07
CA LEU A 16 -7.90 -3.95 -30.52
C LEU A 16 -6.95 -5.02 -31.11
N GLU A 17 -6.67 -6.07 -30.34
CA GLU A 17 -5.90 -7.24 -30.75
C GLU A 17 -6.82 -8.45 -30.94
N MET A 18 -6.33 -9.46 -31.65
CA MET A 18 -7.06 -10.73 -31.84
C MET A 18 -7.31 -11.42 -30.50
N MET A 19 -8.54 -11.86 -30.28
CA MET A 19 -8.95 -12.54 -29.05
C MET A 19 -8.27 -13.90 -28.92
N LYS A 20 -7.53 -14.11 -27.83
CA LYS A 20 -6.90 -15.39 -27.47
C LYS A 20 -7.90 -16.26 -26.70
N ASP A 21 -8.66 -15.64 -25.81
CA ASP A 21 -9.71 -16.28 -25.04
C ASP A 21 -11.04 -15.51 -25.12
N PRO A 22 -11.83 -15.72 -26.19
CA PRO A 22 -13.07 -14.98 -26.37
C PRO A 22 -14.12 -15.36 -25.33
N VAL A 23 -14.64 -14.35 -24.63
CA VAL A 23 -15.70 -14.47 -23.61
C VAL A 23 -16.78 -13.43 -23.84
N THR A 24 -18.03 -13.82 -23.63
CA THR A 24 -19.22 -12.99 -23.82
C THR A 24 -19.72 -12.50 -22.48
N VAL A 25 -19.93 -11.19 -22.35
CA VAL A 25 -20.56 -10.57 -21.17
C VAL A 25 -22.09 -10.57 -21.30
N SER A 26 -22.80 -10.23 -20.23
CA SER A 26 -24.28 -10.24 -20.18
C SER A 26 -24.96 -9.38 -21.25
N THR A 27 -24.27 -8.38 -21.81
CA THR A 27 -24.77 -7.53 -22.91
C THR A 27 -24.59 -8.15 -24.29
N GLY A 28 -24.10 -9.39 -24.39
CA GLY A 28 -23.89 -10.12 -25.64
C GLY A 28 -22.60 -9.76 -26.40
N ILE A 29 -21.80 -8.80 -25.92
CA ILE A 29 -20.53 -8.44 -26.56
C ILE A 29 -19.44 -9.41 -26.13
N THR A 30 -18.59 -9.79 -27.09
CA THR A 30 -17.45 -10.69 -26.85
C THR A 30 -16.15 -9.91 -26.78
N TYR A 31 -15.32 -10.24 -25.81
CA TYR A 31 -14.02 -9.64 -25.54
C TYR A 31 -12.97 -10.73 -25.37
N ASP A 32 -11.69 -10.36 -25.46
CA ASP A 32 -10.64 -11.19 -24.88
C ASP A 32 -10.75 -11.19 -23.35
N ARG A 33 -10.68 -12.38 -22.73
CA ARG A 33 -10.85 -12.58 -21.29
C ARG A 33 -9.96 -11.64 -20.47
N GLU A 34 -8.66 -11.58 -20.77
CA GLU A 34 -7.73 -10.78 -19.96
C GLU A 34 -8.11 -9.29 -19.99
N SER A 35 -8.52 -8.82 -21.16
CA SER A 35 -8.91 -7.42 -21.38
C SER A 35 -10.18 -7.04 -20.63
N ILE A 36 -11.22 -7.89 -20.67
CA ILE A 36 -12.48 -7.61 -19.97
C ILE A 36 -12.35 -7.85 -18.46
N GLU A 37 -11.57 -8.83 -18.02
CA GLU A 37 -11.28 -9.06 -16.60
C GLU A 37 -10.55 -7.84 -16.00
N LYS A 38 -9.54 -7.30 -16.70
CA LYS A 38 -8.84 -6.09 -16.27
C LYS A 38 -9.77 -4.88 -16.21
N TRP A 39 -10.67 -4.73 -17.18
CA TRP A 39 -11.67 -3.65 -17.19
C TRP A 39 -12.61 -3.73 -15.98
N ILE A 40 -13.15 -4.92 -15.70
CA ILE A 40 -14.12 -5.13 -14.61
C ILE A 40 -13.43 -5.04 -13.25
N PHE A 41 -12.33 -5.77 -13.08
CA PHE A 41 -11.72 -5.99 -11.76
C PHE A 41 -10.63 -4.98 -11.40
N SER A 42 -9.74 -4.61 -12.33
CA SER A 42 -8.70 -3.61 -12.05
C SER A 42 -9.23 -2.18 -12.19
N GLY A 43 -10.14 -1.95 -13.15
CA GLY A 43 -10.74 -0.64 -13.40
C GLY A 43 -11.87 -0.25 -12.45
N LYS A 44 -12.36 -1.19 -11.62
CA LYS A 44 -13.58 -1.04 -10.81
C LYS A 44 -14.80 -0.60 -11.64
N ASN A 45 -14.89 -1.04 -12.90
CA ASN A 45 -16.00 -0.72 -13.78
C ASN A 45 -17.04 -1.84 -13.75
N ASN A 46 -18.31 -1.49 -13.59
CA ASN A 46 -19.43 -2.42 -13.67
C ASN A 46 -20.22 -2.28 -14.98
N THR A 47 -19.66 -1.61 -15.99
CA THR A 47 -20.31 -1.35 -17.27
C THR A 47 -19.61 -2.08 -18.41
N CYS A 48 -20.38 -2.47 -19.42
CA CYS A 48 -19.85 -2.97 -20.68
C CYS A 48 -19.06 -1.85 -21.39
N PRO A 49 -17.80 -2.10 -21.80
CA PRO A 49 -16.98 -1.09 -22.47
C PRO A 49 -17.62 -0.48 -23.71
N VAL A 50 -18.38 -1.28 -24.46
CA VAL A 50 -19.00 -0.88 -25.73
C VAL A 50 -20.40 -0.31 -25.50
N THR A 51 -21.30 -1.06 -24.87
CA THR A 51 -22.71 -0.65 -24.74
C THR A 51 -22.95 0.36 -23.61
N LYS A 52 -21.96 0.54 -22.71
CA LYS A 52 -22.06 1.35 -21.48
C LYS A 52 -23.17 0.91 -20.51
N GLN A 53 -23.85 -0.20 -20.79
CA GLN A 53 -24.85 -0.78 -19.90
C GLN A 53 -24.19 -1.46 -18.70
N VAL A 54 -24.85 -1.44 -17.55
CA VAL A 54 -24.40 -2.15 -16.35
C VAL A 54 -24.45 -3.66 -16.60
N LEU A 55 -23.36 -4.34 -16.26
CA LEU A 55 -23.28 -5.80 -16.33
C LEU A 55 -24.12 -6.41 -15.20
N SER A 56 -25.09 -7.25 -15.55
CA SER A 56 -26.00 -7.86 -14.58
C SER A 56 -25.32 -8.92 -13.71
N TYR A 57 -24.28 -9.57 -14.22
CA TYR A 57 -23.39 -10.46 -13.48
C TYR A 57 -21.97 -10.38 -14.06
N THR A 58 -20.97 -10.61 -13.22
CA THR A 58 -19.53 -10.61 -13.58
C THR A 58 -19.03 -11.95 -14.11
N GLU A 59 -19.92 -12.94 -14.23
CA GLU A 59 -19.59 -14.24 -14.79
C GLU A 59 -19.45 -14.15 -16.32
N LEU A 60 -18.26 -14.49 -16.81
CA LEU A 60 -17.89 -14.40 -18.22
C LEU A 60 -18.19 -15.73 -18.92
N THR A 61 -19.11 -15.71 -19.87
CA THR A 61 -19.50 -16.91 -20.62
C THR A 61 -18.46 -17.21 -21.70
N PRO A 62 -17.73 -18.34 -21.68
CA PRO A 62 -16.76 -18.65 -22.73
C PRO A 62 -17.43 -18.81 -24.11
N ASN A 63 -16.92 -18.11 -25.13
CA ASN A 63 -17.39 -18.26 -26.50
C ASN A 63 -16.54 -19.30 -27.25
N HIS A 64 -16.85 -20.58 -26.98
CA HIS A 64 -16.10 -21.70 -27.57
C HIS A 64 -16.16 -21.74 -29.09
N THR A 65 -17.29 -21.35 -29.68
CA THR A 65 -17.47 -21.29 -31.14
C THR A 65 -16.51 -20.28 -31.75
N LEU A 66 -16.50 -19.04 -31.25
CA LEU A 66 -15.59 -18.02 -31.74
C LEU A 66 -14.13 -18.41 -31.54
N ARG A 67 -13.79 -19.02 -30.38
CA ARG A 67 -12.44 -19.54 -30.14
C ARG A 67 -12.02 -20.56 -31.20
N ARG A 68 -12.90 -21.51 -31.55
CA ARG A 68 -12.63 -22.51 -32.60
C ARG A 68 -12.44 -21.86 -33.97
N LEU A 69 -13.25 -20.84 -34.30
CA LEU A 69 -13.13 -20.10 -35.56
C LEU A 69 -11.79 -19.35 -35.64
N ILE A 70 -11.40 -18.64 -34.58
CA ILE A 70 -10.11 -17.96 -34.48
C ILE A 70 -8.96 -18.95 -34.66
N GLN A 71 -8.98 -20.07 -33.92
CA GLN A 71 -7.93 -21.09 -34.02
C GLN A 71 -7.85 -21.72 -35.42
N SER A 72 -8.98 -21.98 -36.06
CA SER A 72 -9.04 -22.48 -37.44
C SER A 72 -8.44 -21.47 -38.41
N TRP A 73 -8.76 -20.19 -38.24
CA TRP A 73 -8.21 -19.12 -39.06
C TRP A 73 -6.70 -18.96 -38.89
N CYS A 74 -6.18 -19.01 -37.65
CA CYS A 74 -4.74 -19.03 -37.40
C CYS A 74 -4.05 -20.20 -38.10
N THR A 75 -4.67 -21.39 -38.06
CA THR A 75 -4.11 -22.59 -38.69
C THR A 75 -4.05 -22.45 -40.22
N LEU A 76 -5.10 -21.89 -40.84
CA LEU A 76 -5.14 -21.65 -42.29
C LEU A 76 -4.14 -20.60 -42.75
N ASN A 77 -3.77 -19.67 -41.87
CA ASN A 77 -2.84 -18.58 -42.18
C ASN A 77 -1.44 -18.78 -41.59
N ALA A 78 -1.11 -19.99 -41.12
CA ALA A 78 0.19 -20.29 -40.53
C ALA A 78 1.36 -20.04 -41.50
N SER A 79 1.17 -20.29 -42.81
CA SER A 79 2.15 -20.00 -43.85
C SER A 79 2.43 -18.50 -44.05
N ASN A 80 1.53 -17.65 -43.56
CA ASN A 80 1.65 -16.20 -43.60
C ASN A 80 2.25 -15.62 -42.31
N GLY A 81 2.82 -16.47 -41.44
CA GLY A 81 3.45 -16.06 -40.18
C GLY A 81 2.49 -15.87 -39.01
N ILE A 82 1.22 -16.26 -39.15
CA ILE A 82 0.23 -16.18 -38.06
C ILE A 82 0.37 -17.40 -37.16
N GLU A 83 0.79 -17.17 -35.91
CA GLU A 83 0.90 -18.22 -34.92
C GLU A 83 -0.46 -18.53 -34.27
N ARG A 84 -0.66 -19.82 -33.95
CA ARG A 84 -1.84 -20.27 -33.22
C ARG A 84 -1.64 -20.05 -31.73
N PHE A 85 -2.60 -19.37 -31.10
CA PHE A 85 -2.60 -19.22 -29.64
C PHE A 85 -2.93 -20.56 -28.95
N PRO A 86 -2.22 -20.89 -27.84
CA PRO A 86 -2.56 -22.06 -27.04
C PRO A 86 -3.96 -21.92 -26.44
N THR A 87 -4.70 -23.03 -26.40
CA THR A 87 -6.03 -23.03 -25.79
C THR A 87 -5.91 -22.73 -24.29
N PRO A 88 -6.60 -21.70 -23.77
CA PRO A 88 -6.64 -21.40 -22.35
C PRO A 88 -7.12 -22.61 -21.55
N LYS A 89 -6.48 -22.89 -20.40
CA LYS A 89 -6.94 -23.95 -19.50
C LYS A 89 -8.35 -23.60 -19.01
N PRO A 90 -9.28 -24.58 -18.92
CA PRO A 90 -10.62 -24.32 -18.40
C PRO A 90 -10.54 -23.71 -16.99
N PRO A 91 -11.42 -22.75 -16.66
CA PRO A 91 -11.45 -22.15 -15.33
C PRO A 91 -11.67 -23.22 -14.26
N VAL A 92 -11.03 -23.04 -13.10
CA VAL A 92 -11.08 -24.04 -12.03
C VAL A 92 -12.49 -24.08 -11.44
N ASN A 93 -13.02 -25.30 -11.28
CA ASN A 93 -14.34 -25.52 -10.70
C ASN A 93 -14.29 -25.24 -9.18
N LYS A 94 -15.27 -24.50 -8.65
CA LYS A 94 -15.47 -24.25 -7.20
C LYS A 94 -15.36 -25.53 -6.37
N ALA A 95 -15.94 -26.65 -6.84
CA ALA A 95 -15.87 -27.94 -6.15
C ALA A 95 -14.43 -28.45 -5.97
N GLN A 96 -13.54 -28.19 -6.94
CA GLN A 96 -12.13 -28.57 -6.84
C GLN A 96 -11.41 -27.75 -5.77
N ILE A 97 -11.71 -26.45 -5.66
CA ILE A 97 -11.11 -25.58 -4.65
C ILE A 97 -11.58 -25.99 -3.24
N VAL A 98 -12.89 -26.22 -3.07
CA VAL A 98 -13.44 -26.69 -1.79
C VAL A 98 -12.83 -28.03 -1.38
N LYS A 99 -12.64 -28.95 -2.33
CA LYS A 99 -11.93 -30.21 -2.07
C LYS A 99 -10.50 -29.97 -1.61
N LEU A 100 -9.75 -29.11 -2.31
CA LEU A 100 -8.37 -28.76 -1.92
C LEU A 100 -8.29 -28.15 -0.52
N ILE A 101 -9.23 -27.27 -0.16
CA ILE A 101 -9.31 -26.68 1.19
C ILE A 101 -9.56 -27.75 2.25
N ASN A 102 -10.49 -28.67 2.00
CA ASN A 102 -10.79 -29.76 2.94
C ASN A 102 -9.61 -30.71 3.09
N ASP A 103 -8.96 -31.09 1.99
CA ASP A 103 -7.75 -31.91 2.01
C ASP A 103 -6.60 -31.18 2.73
N ALA A 104 -6.53 -29.85 2.66
CA ALA A 104 -5.50 -29.04 3.33
C ALA A 104 -5.67 -28.92 4.86
N LYS A 105 -6.82 -29.34 5.42
CA LYS A 105 -7.02 -29.37 6.88
C LYS A 105 -6.20 -30.45 7.57
N SER A 106 -5.79 -31.50 6.84
CA SER A 106 -4.87 -32.50 7.36
C SER A 106 -3.42 -32.00 7.29
N PRO A 107 -2.64 -32.05 8.39
CA PRO A 107 -1.25 -31.56 8.42
C PRO A 107 -0.35 -32.19 7.34
N GLN A 108 -0.56 -33.48 7.03
CA GLN A 108 0.26 -34.24 6.08
C GLN A 108 0.12 -33.74 4.63
N THR A 109 -1.06 -33.23 4.27
CA THR A 109 -1.40 -32.78 2.92
C THR A 109 -1.45 -31.27 2.78
N GLN A 110 -1.44 -30.53 3.90
CA GLN A 110 -1.59 -29.07 3.94
C GLN A 110 -0.65 -28.35 2.98
N MET A 111 0.67 -28.55 3.10
CA MET A 111 1.66 -27.87 2.27
C MET A 111 1.46 -28.18 0.76
N LYS A 112 1.17 -29.43 0.42
CA LYS A 112 0.89 -29.84 -0.97
C LYS A 112 -0.34 -29.13 -1.53
N CYS A 113 -1.41 -29.04 -0.74
CA CYS A 113 -2.64 -28.37 -1.14
C CYS A 113 -2.47 -26.86 -1.23
N LEU A 114 -1.72 -26.23 -0.32
CA LEU A 114 -1.39 -24.79 -0.38
C LEU A 114 -0.61 -24.47 -1.66
N ARG A 115 0.45 -25.21 -1.97
CA ARG A 115 1.22 -25.04 -3.22
C ARG A 115 0.34 -25.18 -4.46
N ARG A 116 -0.64 -26.10 -4.41
CA ARG A 116 -1.61 -26.26 -5.51
C ARG A 116 -2.56 -25.08 -5.61
N LEU A 117 -3.07 -24.56 -4.49
CA LEU A 117 -3.88 -23.34 -4.45
C LEU A 117 -3.11 -22.14 -4.99
N ARG A 118 -1.83 -21.98 -4.62
CA ARG A 118 -0.95 -20.93 -5.18
C ARG A 118 -0.86 -21.01 -6.70
N SER A 119 -0.60 -22.20 -7.24
CA SER A 119 -0.54 -22.42 -8.69
C SER A 119 -1.85 -22.09 -9.41
N ILE A 120 -3.00 -22.30 -8.76
CA ILE A 120 -4.31 -21.95 -9.32
C ILE A 120 -4.51 -20.42 -9.29
N ALA A 121 -4.19 -19.78 -8.16
CA ALA A 121 -4.32 -18.34 -7.97
C ALA A 121 -3.43 -17.52 -8.91
N SER A 122 -2.26 -18.05 -9.29
CA SER A 122 -1.33 -17.37 -10.20
C SER A 122 -1.74 -17.42 -11.67
N THR A 123 -2.82 -18.13 -12.03
CA THR A 123 -3.17 -18.36 -13.44
C THR A 123 -3.97 -17.21 -14.06
N ASN A 124 -4.99 -16.68 -13.38
CA ASN A 124 -5.81 -15.56 -13.85
C ASN A 124 -6.66 -14.96 -12.71
N GLU A 125 -7.27 -13.79 -12.94
CA GLU A 125 -8.08 -13.08 -11.95
C GLU A 125 -9.39 -13.81 -11.62
N THR A 126 -10.03 -14.46 -12.61
CA THR A 126 -11.23 -15.29 -12.36
C THR A 126 -10.97 -16.39 -11.33
N ASN A 127 -9.82 -17.06 -11.37
CA ASN A 127 -9.44 -18.07 -10.39
C ASN A 127 -9.27 -17.45 -8.99
N LYS A 128 -8.67 -16.26 -8.88
CA LYS A 128 -8.53 -15.57 -7.58
C LYS A 128 -9.90 -15.24 -6.97
N ARG A 129 -10.84 -14.74 -7.78
CA ARG A 129 -12.22 -14.46 -7.35
C ARG A 129 -12.98 -15.74 -6.99
N CYS A 130 -12.75 -16.81 -7.74
CA CYS A 130 -13.30 -18.13 -7.42
C CYS A 130 -12.78 -18.64 -6.08
N ILE A 131 -11.47 -18.51 -5.81
CA ILE A 131 -10.85 -18.87 -4.53
C ILE A 131 -11.46 -18.02 -3.40
N GLU A 132 -11.53 -16.69 -3.57
CA GLU A 132 -12.14 -15.77 -2.60
C GLU A 132 -13.58 -16.20 -2.22
N GLY A 133 -14.38 -16.58 -3.22
CA GLY A 133 -15.78 -17.00 -3.03
C GLY A 133 -16.01 -18.42 -2.50
N THR A 134 -14.96 -19.17 -2.10
CA THR A 134 -15.07 -20.58 -1.66
C THR A 134 -14.75 -20.81 -0.18
N GLY A 135 -14.55 -19.75 0.59
CA GLY A 135 -14.12 -19.84 1.99
C GLY A 135 -12.61 -20.05 2.17
N ALA A 136 -11.84 -19.98 1.07
CA ALA A 136 -10.38 -20.12 1.11
C ALA A 136 -9.72 -19.03 1.97
N VAL A 137 -10.27 -17.82 1.97
CA VAL A 137 -9.74 -16.68 2.74
C VAL A 137 -9.72 -16.99 4.23
N GLN A 138 -10.84 -17.48 4.78
CA GLN A 138 -10.97 -17.83 6.19
C GLN A 138 -10.09 -19.04 6.54
N PHE A 139 -9.96 -19.99 5.62
CA PHE A 139 -9.04 -21.12 5.80
C PHE A 139 -7.58 -20.68 5.83
N LEU A 140 -7.13 -19.84 4.90
CA LEU A 140 -5.76 -19.32 4.87
C LEU A 140 -5.46 -18.50 6.13
N ALA A 141 -6.42 -17.67 6.57
CA ALA A 141 -6.32 -16.93 7.81
C ALA A 141 -6.19 -17.87 9.02
N SER A 142 -6.98 -18.95 9.09
CA SER A 142 -6.91 -19.89 10.22
C SER A 142 -5.59 -20.64 10.28
N VAL A 143 -5.00 -21.00 9.13
CA VAL A 143 -3.65 -21.59 9.06
C VAL A 143 -2.61 -20.63 9.66
N ILE A 144 -2.66 -19.34 9.30
CA ILE A 144 -1.75 -18.32 9.84
C ILE A 144 -1.94 -18.15 11.36
N LYS A 145 -3.20 -18.06 11.83
CA LYS A 145 -3.50 -17.92 13.27
C LYS A 145 -2.99 -19.11 14.08
N LEU A 146 -3.27 -20.33 13.64
CA LEU A 146 -2.94 -21.55 14.37
C LEU A 146 -1.42 -21.73 14.50
N ASN A 147 -0.69 -21.54 13.40
CA ASN A 147 0.76 -21.73 13.40
C ASN A 147 1.50 -20.63 14.16
N THR A 148 0.99 -19.39 14.16
CA THR A 148 1.61 -18.30 14.94
C THR A 148 1.33 -18.40 16.44
N ASN A 149 0.20 -19.00 16.84
CA ASN A 149 -0.09 -19.31 18.25
C ASN A 149 0.78 -20.46 18.77
N ASN A 150 1.05 -21.47 17.92
CA ASN A 150 1.83 -22.65 18.27
C ASN A 150 3.34 -22.46 18.12
N ALA A 151 3.81 -21.26 17.76
CA ALA A 151 5.22 -20.94 17.61
C ALA A 151 5.96 -20.80 18.96
N SER A 152 5.76 -21.77 19.86
CA SER A 152 6.65 -22.08 20.98
C SER A 152 7.76 -23.01 20.49
N LEU A 153 8.97 -22.46 20.31
CA LEU A 153 10.26 -23.19 20.37
C LEU A 153 10.52 -24.31 19.34
N GLU A 154 10.33 -24.07 18.04
CA GLU A 154 11.02 -24.87 17.02
C GLU A 154 11.91 -23.97 16.17
N VAL A 155 13.11 -23.69 16.70
CA VAL A 155 14.24 -23.25 15.87
C VAL A 155 14.83 -24.54 15.30
N SER A 156 14.52 -24.86 14.06
CA SER A 156 15.24 -25.91 13.34
C SER A 156 16.68 -25.43 13.12
N GLU A 157 17.65 -26.16 13.70
CA GLU A 157 19.10 -25.89 13.59
C GLU A 157 19.65 -26.03 12.16
N ASP A 158 18.86 -26.53 11.21
CA ASP A 158 19.22 -26.58 9.80
C ASP A 158 18.73 -25.33 9.06
N GLY A 159 19.67 -24.45 8.75
CA GLY A 159 19.50 -23.21 7.99
C GLY A 159 19.12 -23.38 6.51
N PHE A 160 18.22 -24.32 6.20
CA PHE A 160 17.56 -24.41 4.91
C PHE A 160 16.19 -23.74 4.99
N ASP A 161 16.00 -22.70 4.18
CA ASP A 161 14.83 -21.82 4.09
C ASP A 161 13.58 -22.59 3.58
N LEU A 162 13.06 -23.53 4.39
CA LEU A 162 11.87 -24.28 4.06
C LEU A 162 10.64 -23.43 4.40
N ALA A 163 10.02 -22.86 3.37
CA ALA A 163 8.78 -22.09 3.50
C ALA A 163 7.75 -22.83 4.37
N THR A 164 7.37 -22.23 5.49
CA THR A 164 6.39 -22.79 6.41
C THR A 164 4.99 -22.73 5.78
N SER A 165 4.04 -23.50 6.32
CA SER A 165 2.63 -23.37 5.91
C SER A 165 2.10 -21.95 6.12
N THR A 166 2.63 -21.22 7.10
CA THR A 166 2.31 -19.81 7.35
C THR A 166 2.78 -18.92 6.20
N ASP A 167 4.03 -19.10 5.76
CA ASP A 167 4.62 -18.31 4.67
C ASP A 167 3.86 -18.55 3.36
N GLU A 168 3.57 -19.81 3.05
CA GLU A 168 2.83 -20.17 1.85
C GLU A 168 1.39 -19.65 1.91
N ALA A 169 0.70 -19.75 3.05
CA ALA A 169 -0.65 -19.23 3.22
C ALA A 169 -0.71 -17.71 3.09
N LEU A 170 0.26 -17.00 3.68
CA LEU A 170 0.35 -15.54 3.61
C LEU A 170 0.68 -15.04 2.20
N ASN A 171 1.58 -15.74 1.50
CA ASN A 171 1.89 -15.47 0.10
C ASN A 171 0.63 -15.58 -0.77
N ILE A 172 -0.14 -16.66 -0.62
CA ILE A 172 -1.39 -16.84 -1.36
C ILE A 172 -2.37 -15.70 -1.03
N LEU A 173 -2.59 -15.44 0.26
CA LEU A 173 -3.57 -14.46 0.72
C LEU A 173 -3.27 -13.05 0.19
N TYR A 174 -2.00 -12.64 0.16
CA TYR A 174 -1.58 -11.37 -0.43
C TYR A 174 -1.82 -11.34 -1.95
N HIS A 175 -1.41 -12.38 -2.68
CA HIS A 175 -1.52 -12.41 -4.15
C HIS A 175 -2.94 -12.63 -4.67
N LEU A 176 -3.88 -13.05 -3.81
CA LEU A 176 -5.30 -13.09 -4.14
C LEU A 176 -5.91 -11.71 -4.42
N GLN A 177 -5.28 -10.62 -3.96
CA GLN A 177 -5.77 -9.24 -4.18
C GLN A 177 -7.25 -9.11 -3.82
N LEU A 178 -7.55 -9.45 -2.55
CA LEU A 178 -8.90 -9.54 -2.01
C LEU A 178 -9.74 -8.29 -2.29
N SER A 179 -11.04 -8.50 -2.50
CA SER A 179 -12.01 -7.42 -2.54
C SER A 179 -12.11 -6.72 -1.18
N GLU A 180 -12.76 -5.55 -1.15
CA GLU A 180 -13.08 -4.87 0.11
C GLU A 180 -13.86 -5.78 1.07
N ALA A 181 -14.82 -6.56 0.55
CA ALA A 181 -15.57 -7.53 1.35
C ALA A 181 -14.67 -8.65 1.89
N GLY A 182 -13.74 -9.15 1.07
CA GLY A 182 -12.75 -10.15 1.47
C GLY A 182 -11.82 -9.65 2.58
N LEU A 183 -11.31 -8.42 2.45
CA LEU A 183 -10.47 -7.78 3.48
C LEU A 183 -11.24 -7.53 4.77
N LYS A 184 -12.49 -7.04 4.69
CA LYS A 184 -13.36 -6.87 5.87
C LYS A 184 -13.64 -8.20 6.55
N SER A 185 -13.79 -9.29 5.79
CA SER A 185 -14.00 -10.63 6.37
C SER A 185 -12.81 -11.13 7.21
N LEU A 186 -11.61 -10.59 7.00
CA LEU A 186 -10.42 -10.87 7.83
C LEU A 186 -10.39 -10.06 9.13
N THR A 187 -11.17 -8.99 9.23
CA THR A 187 -11.26 -8.13 10.41
C THR A 187 -12.52 -8.38 11.24
N THR A 188 -13.60 -8.82 10.61
CA THR A 188 -14.92 -8.99 11.24
C THR A 188 -15.01 -10.32 11.97
N GLY A 189 -15.35 -10.30 13.27
CA GLY A 189 -15.72 -11.48 14.06
C GLY A 189 -14.61 -12.13 14.89
N ASP A 190 -13.36 -11.68 14.76
CA ASP A 190 -12.18 -12.32 15.37
C ASP A 190 -11.53 -11.47 16.47
N ASN A 191 -12.20 -10.41 16.96
CA ASN A 191 -11.68 -9.47 17.99
C ASN A 191 -10.23 -8.97 17.75
N GLY A 192 -9.78 -8.91 16.49
CA GLY A 192 -8.43 -8.48 16.11
C GLY A 192 -7.36 -9.59 16.13
N GLU A 193 -7.69 -10.84 16.40
CA GLU A 193 -6.73 -11.97 16.44
C GLU A 193 -5.90 -12.14 15.17
N PHE A 194 -6.50 -11.90 14.00
CA PHE A 194 -5.78 -12.01 12.74
C PHE A 194 -4.71 -10.91 12.59
N ILE A 195 -5.00 -9.68 13.06
CA ILE A 195 -4.02 -8.58 13.10
C ILE A 195 -2.86 -8.97 14.03
N GLU A 196 -3.16 -9.53 15.20
CA GLU A 196 -2.13 -10.01 16.14
C GLU A 196 -1.27 -11.11 15.53
N SER A 197 -1.87 -11.99 14.73
CA SER A 197 -1.14 -13.05 14.02
C SER A 197 -0.20 -12.47 12.97
N LEU A 198 -0.63 -11.44 12.22
CA LEU A 198 0.24 -10.73 11.28
C LEU A 198 1.38 -9.98 11.99
N LEU A 199 1.14 -9.42 13.18
CA LEU A 199 2.19 -8.81 13.99
C LEU A 199 3.25 -9.84 14.41
N ARG A 200 2.84 -11.06 14.82
CA ARG A 200 3.81 -12.13 15.11
C ARG A 200 4.60 -12.56 13.88
N VAL A 201 3.98 -12.57 12.70
CA VAL A 201 4.72 -12.81 11.44
C VAL A 201 5.72 -11.69 11.17
N MET A 202 5.36 -10.42 11.41
CA MET A 202 6.29 -9.30 11.29
C MET A 202 7.49 -9.40 12.24
N GLN A 203 7.31 -10.01 13.41
CA GLN A 203 8.37 -10.22 14.41
C GLN A 203 9.32 -11.36 14.05
N ARG A 204 8.78 -12.48 13.54
CA ARG A 204 9.52 -13.76 13.47
C ARG A 204 9.68 -14.34 12.07
N GLY A 205 8.93 -13.83 11.09
CA GLY A 205 8.95 -14.34 9.73
C GLY A 205 10.25 -14.01 8.99
N ASN A 206 10.47 -14.67 7.86
CA ASN A 206 11.50 -14.26 6.92
C ASN A 206 11.15 -12.90 6.26
N TYR A 207 12.10 -12.29 5.55
CA TYR A 207 11.90 -10.98 4.91
C TYR A 207 10.67 -10.91 3.99
N GLU A 208 10.37 -12.00 3.27
CA GLU A 208 9.26 -12.05 2.34
C GLU A 208 7.91 -12.06 3.07
N SER A 209 7.74 -12.96 4.04
CA SER A 209 6.55 -13.07 4.88
C SER A 209 6.29 -11.79 5.68
N ARG A 210 7.35 -11.17 6.22
CA ARG A 210 7.24 -9.86 6.89
C ARG A 210 6.73 -8.79 5.94
N ALA A 211 7.24 -8.74 4.70
CA ALA A 211 6.75 -7.81 3.69
C ALA A 211 5.27 -8.07 3.32
N TYR A 212 4.87 -9.32 3.12
CA TYR A 212 3.47 -9.66 2.82
C TYR A 212 2.52 -9.33 3.97
N ALA A 213 2.95 -9.55 5.22
CA ALA A 213 2.16 -9.18 6.40
C ALA A 213 1.90 -7.67 6.43
N VAL A 214 2.93 -6.85 6.19
CA VAL A 214 2.80 -5.38 6.11
C VAL A 214 1.90 -4.96 4.96
N PHE A 215 2.03 -5.57 3.79
CA PHE A 215 1.17 -5.24 2.65
C PHE A 215 -0.29 -5.59 2.90
N LEU A 216 -0.54 -6.72 3.54
CA LEU A 216 -1.90 -7.13 3.89
C LEU A 216 -2.49 -6.21 4.97
N LEU A 217 -1.74 -5.90 6.03
CA LEU A 217 -2.16 -4.92 7.04
C LEU A 217 -2.48 -3.56 6.40
N LYS A 218 -1.63 -3.07 5.49
CA LYS A 218 -1.89 -1.83 4.75
C LYS A 218 -3.25 -1.90 4.07
N SER A 219 -3.51 -2.93 3.26
CA SER A 219 -4.78 -3.11 2.56
C SER A 219 -5.96 -3.24 3.52
N MET A 220 -5.80 -3.94 4.64
CA MET A 220 -6.84 -4.06 5.66
C MET A 220 -7.17 -2.71 6.31
N THR A 221 -6.17 -1.88 6.66
CA THR A 221 -6.43 -0.56 7.26
C THR A 221 -7.12 0.42 6.33
N GLU A 222 -6.98 0.25 5.00
CA GLU A 222 -7.64 1.12 4.01
C GLU A 222 -9.16 0.89 3.95
N VAL A 223 -9.63 -0.27 4.42
CA VAL A 223 -11.06 -0.65 4.39
C VAL A 223 -11.66 -0.89 5.77
N ALA A 224 -10.83 -0.84 6.83
CA ALA A 224 -11.25 -1.12 8.20
C ALA A 224 -12.20 -0.04 8.73
N ASP A 225 -13.17 -0.46 9.54
CA ASP A 225 -14.00 0.48 10.28
C ASP A 225 -13.15 1.28 11.28
N PRO A 226 -13.57 2.51 11.65
CA PRO A 226 -12.83 3.35 12.58
C PRO A 226 -12.53 2.69 13.94
N MET A 227 -13.46 1.88 14.46
CA MET A 227 -13.39 1.33 15.82
C MET A 227 -12.17 0.41 16.06
N PRO A 228 -11.89 -0.59 15.21
CA PRO A 228 -10.65 -1.37 15.28
C PRO A 228 -9.37 -0.51 15.23
N LEU A 229 -9.35 0.55 14.42
CA LEU A 229 -8.16 1.40 14.26
C LEU A 229 -7.85 2.26 15.50
N ILE A 230 -8.86 2.57 16.31
CA ILE A 230 -8.69 3.34 17.56
C ILE A 230 -8.07 2.49 18.68
N SER A 231 -8.25 1.17 18.62
CA SER A 231 -7.90 0.23 19.68
C SER A 231 -6.60 -0.55 19.43
N LEU A 232 -5.79 -0.14 18.44
CA LEU A 232 -4.49 -0.76 18.14
C LEU A 232 -3.56 -0.71 19.36
N LYS A 233 -2.88 -1.83 19.65
CA LYS A 233 -1.99 -1.94 20.80
C LYS A 233 -0.61 -1.29 20.55
N PRO A 234 0.16 -0.95 21.60
CA PRO A 234 1.50 -0.37 21.43
C PRO A 234 2.46 -1.25 20.60
N GLU A 235 2.37 -2.57 20.72
CA GLU A 235 3.22 -3.53 20.02
C GLU A 235 3.11 -3.38 18.50
N PHE A 236 1.92 -3.02 18.00
CA PHE A 236 1.72 -2.71 16.58
C PHE A 236 2.70 -1.63 16.11
N PHE A 237 2.88 -0.57 16.88
CA PHE A 237 3.74 0.55 16.51
C PHE A 237 5.22 0.21 16.67
N VAL A 238 5.58 -0.56 17.69
CA VAL A 238 6.95 -1.07 17.88
C VAL A 238 7.40 -1.86 16.65
N GLU A 239 6.54 -2.77 16.15
CA GLU A 239 6.87 -3.55 14.94
C GLU A 239 6.97 -2.71 13.67
N LEU A 240 6.10 -1.70 13.50
CA LEU A 240 6.22 -0.78 12.36
C LEU A 240 7.54 0.00 12.40
N VAL A 241 8.00 0.41 13.59
CA VAL A 241 9.28 1.10 13.75
C VAL A 241 10.44 0.16 13.48
N GLN A 242 10.37 -1.10 13.92
CA GLN A 242 11.40 -2.11 13.63
C GLN A 242 11.57 -2.36 12.13
N LEU A 243 10.48 -2.35 11.36
CA LEU A 243 10.56 -2.53 9.90
C LEU A 243 11.31 -1.44 9.15
N PHE A 244 11.38 -0.22 9.71
CA PHE A 244 12.22 0.83 9.14
C PHE A 244 13.70 0.55 9.34
N HIS A 245 14.09 0.03 10.50
CA HIS A 245 15.48 -0.36 10.78
C HIS A 245 15.92 -1.53 9.90
N ASP A 246 15.03 -2.49 9.69
CA ASP A 246 15.35 -3.73 8.97
C ASP A 246 15.45 -3.54 7.45
N GLN A 247 14.97 -2.41 6.92
CA GLN A 247 15.10 -2.00 5.52
C GLN A 247 14.77 -3.09 4.48
N ILE A 248 13.72 -3.87 4.74
CA ILE A 248 13.34 -5.05 3.94
C ILE A 248 13.25 -4.75 2.44
N SER A 249 12.54 -3.66 2.08
CA SER A 249 12.49 -3.16 0.70
C SER A 249 11.86 -1.76 0.66
N SER A 250 12.13 -0.98 -0.39
CA SER A 250 11.47 0.32 -0.63
C SER A 250 9.93 0.21 -0.62
N LYS A 251 9.38 -0.89 -1.14
CA LYS A 251 7.93 -1.15 -1.14
C LYS A 251 7.39 -1.39 0.28
N ALA A 252 8.12 -2.13 1.11
CA ALA A 252 7.78 -2.35 2.52
C ALA A 252 7.86 -1.04 3.32
N THR A 253 8.90 -0.23 3.13
CA THR A 253 9.03 1.10 3.75
C THR A 253 7.85 2.00 3.41
N LYS A 254 7.48 2.12 2.13
CA LYS A 254 6.31 2.91 1.69
C LYS A 254 5.01 2.38 2.30
N SER A 255 4.85 1.07 2.39
CA SER A 255 3.64 0.46 2.96
C SER A 255 3.54 0.71 4.47
N THR A 256 4.67 0.64 5.18
CA THR A 256 4.80 0.96 6.61
C THR A 256 4.49 2.44 6.88
N LEU A 257 5.01 3.34 6.03
CA LEU A 257 4.65 4.77 6.10
C LEU A 257 3.16 5.00 5.83
N GLN A 258 2.57 4.31 4.85
CA GLN A 258 1.14 4.42 4.57
C GLN A 258 0.28 3.92 5.73
N LEU A 259 0.70 2.84 6.40
CA LEU A 259 0.05 2.35 7.62
C LEU A 259 0.04 3.43 8.70
N LEU A 260 1.20 4.04 9.01
CA LEU A 260 1.28 5.14 9.97
C LEU A 260 0.42 6.34 9.57
N ILE A 261 0.37 6.70 8.29
CA ILE A 261 -0.51 7.75 7.77
C ILE A 261 -2.00 7.44 8.01
N ASN A 262 -2.39 6.18 7.82
CA ASN A 262 -3.78 5.74 7.97
C ASN A 262 -4.23 5.69 9.43
N VAL A 263 -3.33 5.29 10.35
CA VAL A 263 -3.67 5.15 11.79
C VAL A 263 -3.36 6.41 12.61
N GLY A 264 -2.52 7.31 12.10
CA GLY A 264 -2.08 8.56 12.74
C GLY A 264 -3.15 9.64 12.99
N PRO A 265 -4.32 9.68 12.32
CA PRO A 265 -5.38 10.63 12.68
C PRO A 265 -5.89 10.46 14.12
N TRP A 266 -5.79 9.25 14.67
CA TRP A 266 -6.26 8.93 16.02
C TRP A 266 -5.26 9.36 17.09
N GLY A 267 -5.69 10.21 18.04
CA GLY A 267 -4.81 10.79 19.08
C GLY A 267 -4.01 9.77 19.88
N ARG A 268 -4.65 8.69 20.33
CA ARG A 268 -4.00 7.63 21.11
C ARG A 268 -2.92 6.89 20.30
N ASN A 269 -3.11 6.75 18.99
CA ASN A 269 -2.15 6.08 18.12
C ASN A 269 -0.91 6.95 17.89
N ARG A 270 -1.06 8.28 17.84
CA ARG A 270 0.08 9.20 17.74
C ARG A 270 1.01 9.04 18.93
N VAL A 271 0.46 9.04 20.15
CA VAL A 271 1.25 8.88 21.38
C VAL A 271 1.97 7.51 21.37
N LYS A 272 1.25 6.42 21.10
CA LYS A 272 1.86 5.08 20.99
C LYS A 272 2.96 4.99 19.93
N ALA A 273 2.79 5.64 18.78
CA ALA A 273 3.81 5.69 17.73
C ALA A 273 5.06 6.47 18.16
N VAL A 274 4.88 7.56 18.90
CA VAL A 274 6.00 8.34 19.47
C VAL A 274 6.72 7.50 20.53
N ASP A 275 5.98 6.87 21.44
CA ASP A 275 6.55 6.01 22.50
C ASP A 275 7.32 4.81 21.93
N ALA A 276 6.88 4.29 20.78
CA ALA A 276 7.57 3.24 20.02
C ALA A 276 8.85 3.73 19.30
N GLY A 277 9.20 5.02 19.38
CA GLY A 277 10.40 5.58 18.77
C GLY A 277 10.25 5.97 17.30
N ALA A 278 9.04 6.20 16.79
CA ALA A 278 8.85 6.51 15.38
C ALA A 278 9.51 7.83 14.94
N VAL A 279 9.51 8.86 15.81
CA VAL A 279 10.02 10.19 15.46
C VAL A 279 11.51 10.20 15.08
N PRO A 280 12.45 9.71 15.93
CA PRO A 280 13.88 9.69 15.58
C PRO A 280 14.15 8.89 14.30
N VAL A 281 13.55 7.71 14.17
CA VAL A 281 13.73 6.82 13.00
C VAL A 281 13.25 7.49 11.71
N LEU A 282 12.13 8.20 11.75
CA LEU A 282 11.62 8.95 10.61
C LEU A 282 12.52 10.14 10.24
N ILE A 283 13.16 10.78 11.22
CA ILE A 283 14.12 11.87 10.97
C ILE A 283 15.35 11.34 10.25
N ASP A 284 15.91 10.22 10.71
CA ASP A 284 17.06 9.55 10.07
C ASP A 284 16.71 9.09 8.66
N LEU A 285 15.56 8.44 8.48
CA LEU A 285 15.09 8.03 7.16
C LEU A 285 14.88 9.22 6.20
N LEU A 286 14.47 10.38 6.73
CA LEU A 286 14.30 11.61 5.93
C LEU A 286 15.63 12.25 5.54
N LEU A 287 16.66 12.10 6.37
CA LEU A 287 18.03 12.53 6.07
C LEU A 287 18.60 11.72 4.91
N ASP A 288 18.44 10.41 4.95
CA ASP A 288 19.04 9.47 3.99
C ASP A 288 18.25 9.38 2.68
N SER A 289 16.94 9.64 2.71
CA SER A 289 16.09 9.52 1.53
C SER A 289 16.20 10.71 0.58
N SER A 290 16.52 10.41 -0.68
CA SER A 290 16.38 11.31 -1.83
C SER A 290 15.08 11.08 -2.62
N GLU A 291 14.37 9.97 -2.36
CA GLU A 291 13.16 9.65 -3.11
C GLU A 291 12.01 10.59 -2.74
N LYS A 292 11.47 11.30 -3.74
CA LYS A 292 10.42 12.31 -3.56
C LYS A 292 9.22 11.79 -2.77
N ARG A 293 8.68 10.64 -3.19
CA ARG A 293 7.46 10.07 -2.60
C ARG A 293 7.67 9.64 -1.14
N VAL A 294 8.83 9.06 -0.83
CA VAL A 294 9.18 8.65 0.54
C VAL A 294 9.31 9.87 1.44
N CYS A 295 10.00 10.92 0.99
CA CYS A 295 10.11 12.18 1.74
C CYS A 295 8.74 12.80 2.05
N GLU A 296 7.83 12.82 1.08
CA GLU A 296 6.45 13.30 1.29
C GLU A 296 5.73 12.50 2.38
N MET A 297 5.81 11.17 2.31
CA MET A 297 5.14 10.28 3.27
C MET A 297 5.72 10.41 4.67
N ILE A 298 7.05 10.49 4.81
CA ILE A 298 7.70 10.73 6.11
C ILE A 298 7.23 12.06 6.72
N LEU A 299 7.22 13.14 5.93
CA LEU A 299 6.76 14.44 6.39
C LEU A 299 5.26 14.43 6.75
N MET A 300 4.44 13.62 6.07
CA MET A 300 3.04 13.42 6.46
C MET A 300 2.92 12.75 7.83
N VAL A 301 3.72 11.73 8.11
CA VAL A 301 3.72 11.06 9.42
C VAL A 301 4.24 12.01 10.50
N LEU A 302 5.36 12.69 10.28
CA LEU A 302 5.89 13.67 11.23
C LEU A 302 4.90 14.81 11.51
N ASP A 303 4.18 15.33 10.51
CA ASP A 303 3.09 16.31 10.70
C ASP A 303 1.96 15.77 11.57
N GLN A 304 1.61 14.48 11.47
CA GLN A 304 0.63 13.85 12.36
C GLN A 304 1.18 13.70 13.79
N LEU A 305 2.40 13.21 13.95
CA LEU A 305 3.01 12.99 15.27
C LEU A 305 3.23 14.32 16.01
N CYS A 306 3.64 15.39 15.32
CA CYS A 306 3.79 16.72 15.93
C CYS A 306 2.47 17.42 16.31
N GLN A 307 1.30 16.79 16.10
CA GLN A 307 0.03 17.25 16.66
C GLN A 307 -0.18 16.82 18.12
N CYS A 308 0.71 16.01 18.70
CA CYS A 308 0.78 15.75 20.15
C CYS A 308 2.05 16.37 20.77
N ALA A 309 2.08 16.53 22.09
CA ALA A 309 3.19 17.21 22.78
C ALA A 309 4.46 16.36 22.77
N GLU A 310 4.28 15.06 22.96
CA GLU A 310 5.28 14.00 22.94
C GLU A 310 6.02 13.99 21.60
N GLY A 311 5.28 14.01 20.48
CA GLY A 311 5.88 14.00 19.15
C GLY A 311 6.67 15.28 18.83
N ARG A 312 6.27 16.43 19.38
CA ARG A 312 7.08 17.67 19.27
C ARG A 312 8.34 17.59 20.12
N ALA A 313 8.22 17.07 21.35
CA ALA A 313 9.35 16.91 22.26
C ALA A 313 10.43 15.99 21.65
N GLU A 314 10.05 14.82 21.13
CA GLU A 314 11.00 13.89 20.51
C GLU A 314 11.63 14.46 19.22
N LEU A 315 10.89 15.25 18.42
CA LEU A 315 11.47 15.90 17.24
C LEU A 315 12.53 16.92 17.62
N LEU A 316 12.27 17.73 18.66
CA LEU A 316 13.21 18.74 19.15
C LEU A 316 14.41 18.14 19.90
N LYS A 317 14.23 16.97 20.52
CA LYS A 317 15.31 16.21 21.18
C LYS A 317 16.29 15.62 20.16
N HIS A 318 15.83 15.33 18.95
CA HIS A 318 16.68 14.84 17.87
C HIS A 318 17.51 15.97 17.25
N GLY A 319 18.84 15.87 17.30
CA GLY A 319 19.75 16.96 16.88
C GLY A 319 19.60 17.42 15.40
N ALA A 320 19.01 16.59 14.54
CA ALA A 320 18.73 16.93 13.15
C ALA A 320 17.25 17.30 12.87
N GLY A 321 16.37 17.28 13.86
CA GLY A 321 14.92 17.36 13.66
C GLY A 321 14.45 18.62 12.92
N LEU A 322 14.76 19.80 13.46
CA LEU A 322 14.41 21.08 12.80
C LEU A 322 15.18 21.28 11.49
N ALA A 323 16.45 20.85 11.47
CA ALA A 323 17.32 21.00 10.31
C ALA A 323 16.78 20.23 9.10
N VAL A 324 16.44 18.95 9.26
CA VAL A 324 15.96 18.13 8.15
C VAL A 324 14.59 18.58 7.66
N VAL A 325 13.66 18.89 8.57
CA VAL A 325 12.31 19.33 8.21
C VAL A 325 12.38 20.64 7.42
N SER A 326 13.13 21.62 7.91
CA SER A 326 13.28 22.90 7.23
C SER A 326 14.01 22.78 5.90
N LYS A 327 15.00 21.88 5.77
CA LYS A 327 15.75 21.64 4.52
C LYS A 327 14.85 21.15 3.38
N LYS A 328 13.76 20.42 3.67
CA LYS A 328 12.86 19.87 2.63
C LYS A 328 11.88 20.91 2.06
N ILE A 329 11.70 22.06 2.71
CA ILE A 329 10.86 23.18 2.23
C ILE A 329 11.38 23.69 0.88
N LEU A 330 10.51 23.73 -0.13
CA LEU A 330 10.79 24.13 -1.52
C LEU A 330 11.86 23.28 -2.23
N ARG A 331 12.26 22.12 -1.67
CA ARG A 331 13.31 21.24 -2.23
C ARG A 331 12.83 19.88 -2.72
N VAL A 332 11.64 19.44 -2.30
CA VAL A 332 11.09 18.11 -2.67
C VAL A 332 9.83 18.24 -3.50
N SER A 333 8.78 18.84 -2.93
CA SER A 333 7.49 19.03 -3.58
C SER A 333 6.64 20.05 -2.85
N LYS A 334 5.52 20.46 -3.47
CA LYS A 334 4.51 21.33 -2.83
C LYS A 334 3.93 20.66 -1.58
N VAL A 335 3.60 19.36 -1.65
CA VAL A 335 3.08 18.57 -0.51
C VAL A 335 4.11 18.49 0.62
N ALA A 336 5.37 18.18 0.30
CA ALA A 336 6.43 18.14 1.30
C ALA A 336 6.63 19.50 1.98
N SER A 337 6.59 20.59 1.22
CA SER A 337 6.72 21.96 1.74
C SER A 337 5.55 22.31 2.66
N GLU A 338 4.32 21.98 2.27
CA GLU A 338 3.14 22.16 3.13
C GLU A 338 3.29 21.44 4.46
N ARG A 339 3.66 20.14 4.44
CA ARG A 339 3.83 19.33 5.66
C ARG A 339 4.95 19.85 6.54
N ALA A 340 6.10 20.22 5.96
CA ALA A 340 7.21 20.79 6.71
C ALA A 340 6.83 22.13 7.38
N VAL A 341 6.12 23.02 6.68
CA VAL A 341 5.62 24.28 7.26
C VAL A 341 4.61 24.01 8.39
N ARG A 342 3.74 23.00 8.26
CA ARG A 342 2.81 22.60 9.33
C ARG A 342 3.53 22.08 10.58
N ILE A 343 4.58 21.27 10.41
CA ILE A 343 5.43 20.81 11.54
C ILE A 343 6.05 22.01 12.25
N LEU A 344 6.70 22.91 11.50
CA LEU A 344 7.31 24.11 12.05
C LEU A 344 6.29 25.03 12.72
N HIS A 345 5.08 25.15 12.17
CA HIS A 345 3.97 25.91 12.77
C HIS A 345 3.55 25.32 14.11
N SER A 346 3.39 23.99 14.20
CA SER A 346 3.05 23.30 15.44
C SER A 346 4.10 23.54 16.53
N ILE A 347 5.38 23.41 16.18
CA ILE A 347 6.51 23.68 17.09
C ILE A 347 6.52 25.15 17.51
N SER A 348 6.42 26.07 16.55
CA SER A 348 6.46 27.51 16.80
C SER A 348 5.33 27.99 17.72
N LYS A 349 4.17 27.33 17.65
CA LYS A 349 2.99 27.71 18.43
C LYS A 349 2.97 27.09 19.83
N PHE A 350 3.45 25.85 19.99
CA PHE A 350 3.23 25.06 21.21
C PHE A 350 4.51 24.61 21.93
N SER A 351 5.69 24.79 21.33
CA SER A 351 6.97 24.31 21.85
C SER A 351 8.13 25.28 21.60
N ALA A 352 7.83 26.56 21.34
CA ALA A 352 8.84 27.57 21.07
C ALA A 352 9.51 28.06 22.37
N THR A 353 10.65 27.47 22.71
CA THR A 353 11.58 28.02 23.70
C THR A 353 12.54 29.01 23.03
N GLN A 354 13.26 29.81 23.82
CA GLN A 354 14.29 30.70 23.30
C GLN A 354 15.34 29.93 22.48
N SER A 355 15.76 28.75 22.94
CA SER A 355 16.74 27.92 22.21
C SER A 355 16.21 27.46 20.86
N VAL A 356 14.96 26.99 20.79
CA VAL A 356 14.32 26.56 19.54
C VAL A 356 14.22 27.71 18.54
N VAL A 357 13.81 28.90 18.99
CA VAL A 357 13.68 30.07 18.11
C VAL A 357 15.04 30.55 17.58
N GLN A 358 16.10 30.44 18.38
CA GLN A 358 17.48 30.72 17.93
C GLN A 358 18.00 29.66 16.96
N GLU A 359 17.73 28.38 17.22
CA GLU A 359 18.11 27.29 16.30
C GLU A 359 17.42 27.45 14.94
N MET A 360 16.12 27.75 14.92
CA MET A 360 15.37 28.05 13.69
C MET A 360 16.01 29.20 12.89
N LEU A 361 16.50 30.24 13.58
CA LEU A 361 17.21 31.35 12.96
C LEU A 361 18.54 30.89 12.34
N GLN A 362 19.35 30.13 13.07
CA GLN A 362 20.64 29.60 12.60
C GLN A 362 20.49 28.65 11.41
N LEU A 363 19.44 27.83 11.40
CA LEU A 363 19.10 26.92 10.30
C LEU A 363 18.54 27.65 9.06
N GLY A 364 18.35 28.97 9.15
CA GLY A 364 17.78 29.78 8.07
C GLY A 364 16.32 29.42 7.78
N VAL A 365 15.54 29.08 8.81
CA VAL A 365 14.09 28.79 8.67
C VAL A 365 13.36 30.06 8.22
N VAL A 366 13.71 31.21 8.79
CA VAL A 366 13.06 32.50 8.49
C VAL A 366 13.12 32.83 7.00
N THR A 367 14.30 32.73 6.39
CA THR A 367 14.51 32.93 4.96
C THR A 367 13.63 31.99 4.13
N LYS A 368 13.56 30.71 4.49
CA LYS A 368 12.73 29.73 3.76
C LYS A 368 11.24 30.06 3.87
N LEU A 369 10.77 30.51 5.04
CA LEU A 369 9.38 30.93 5.22
C LEU A 369 9.03 32.17 4.40
N CYS A 370 9.93 33.15 4.32
CA CYS A 370 9.72 34.31 3.46
C CYS A 370 9.66 33.91 1.97
N LEU A 371 10.51 32.97 1.53
CA LEU A 371 10.45 32.43 0.17
C LEU A 371 9.13 31.70 -0.10
N VAL A 372 8.59 30.95 0.87
CA VAL A 372 7.26 30.32 0.79
C VAL A 372 6.16 31.35 0.55
N LEU A 373 6.29 32.59 1.05
CA LEU A 373 5.35 33.67 0.80
C LEU A 373 5.48 34.32 -0.59
N GLN A 374 6.61 34.12 -1.28
CA GLN A 374 6.86 34.69 -2.60
C GLN A 374 6.47 33.74 -3.74
N VAL A 375 6.43 32.44 -3.47
CA VAL A 375 6.09 31.39 -4.45
C VAL A 375 4.70 30.83 -4.17
N ASP A 376 3.97 30.40 -5.21
CA ASP A 376 2.62 29.81 -5.05
C ASP A 376 2.66 28.46 -4.32
N SER A 377 2.67 28.54 -2.99
CA SER A 377 2.71 27.41 -2.06
C SER A 377 1.32 27.01 -1.54
N GLY A 378 0.26 27.67 -2.01
CA GLY A 378 -1.11 27.51 -1.53
C GLY A 378 -1.44 28.35 -0.29
N ASN A 379 -2.67 28.90 -0.25
CA ASN A 379 -3.10 29.90 0.72
C ASN A 379 -2.90 29.47 2.19
N LYS A 380 -3.29 28.24 2.55
CA LYS A 380 -3.15 27.73 3.92
C LYS A 380 -1.69 27.61 4.36
N THR A 381 -0.78 27.25 3.45
CA THR A 381 0.66 27.15 3.72
C THR A 381 1.24 28.54 3.97
N MET A 382 0.88 29.51 3.13
CA MET A 382 1.32 30.89 3.26
C MET A 382 0.80 31.54 4.55
N GLU A 383 -0.45 31.27 4.92
CA GLU A 383 -1.03 31.74 6.19
C GLU A 383 -0.23 31.25 7.39
N LYS A 384 0.06 29.94 7.45
CA LYS A 384 0.88 29.35 8.51
C LYS A 384 2.30 29.91 8.54
N ALA A 385 2.93 30.09 7.38
CA ALA A 385 4.26 30.70 7.30
C ALA A 385 4.25 32.13 7.87
N ARG A 386 3.22 32.93 7.53
CA ARG A 386 3.04 34.28 8.06
C ARG A 386 2.80 34.29 9.57
N GLU A 387 2.01 33.35 10.09
CA GLU A 387 1.80 33.19 11.53
C GLU A 387 3.11 32.91 12.27
N ILE A 388 3.95 32.00 11.77
CA ILE A 388 5.26 31.71 12.37
C ILE A 388 6.13 32.98 12.45
N LEU A 389 6.21 33.71 11.32
CA LEU A 389 6.98 34.96 11.21
C LEU A 389 6.50 36.01 12.22
N LYS A 390 5.19 36.16 12.38
CA LYS A 390 4.60 37.10 13.33
C LYS A 390 4.80 36.68 14.79
N LEU A 391 4.64 35.39 15.11
CA LEU A 391 4.78 34.88 16.47
C LEU A 391 6.16 35.20 17.07
N HIS A 392 7.21 35.10 16.26
CA HIS A 392 8.60 35.23 16.71
C HIS A 392 9.32 36.45 16.14
N ALA A 393 8.58 37.39 15.54
CA ALA A 393 9.12 38.59 14.89
C ALA A 393 10.12 39.35 15.78
N ARG A 394 9.81 39.53 17.07
CA ARG A 394 10.67 40.26 18.01
C ARG A 394 12.04 39.60 18.19
N ALA A 395 12.10 38.27 18.16
CA ALA A 395 13.35 37.53 18.29
C ALA A 395 14.21 37.57 17.01
N TRP A 396 13.58 37.84 15.86
CA TRP A 396 14.22 37.77 14.54
C TRP A 396 14.53 39.13 13.92
N LYS A 397 13.77 40.19 14.25
CA LYS A 397 13.81 41.51 13.58
C LYS A 397 15.19 42.17 13.48
N ASN A 398 16.08 41.89 14.42
CA ASN A 398 17.42 42.50 14.48
C ASN A 398 18.54 41.50 14.14
N SER A 399 18.20 40.33 13.60
CA SER A 399 19.20 39.32 13.27
C SER A 399 19.91 39.65 11.96
N SER A 400 21.23 39.59 11.98
CA SER A 400 22.08 39.68 10.79
C SER A 400 21.91 38.49 9.83
N CYS A 401 21.27 37.41 10.28
CA CYS A 401 21.01 36.22 9.45
C CYS A 401 19.84 36.41 8.46
N ILE A 402 19.12 37.54 8.52
CA ILE A 402 17.96 37.82 7.68
C ILE A 402 18.29 38.93 6.69
N PRO A 403 18.21 38.67 5.37
CA PRO A 403 18.38 39.70 4.36
C PRO A 403 17.40 40.86 4.59
N VAL A 404 17.88 42.10 4.46
CA VAL A 404 17.07 43.33 4.66
C VAL A 404 15.81 43.33 3.79
N THR A 405 15.89 42.74 2.60
CA THR A 405 14.77 42.58 1.66
C THR A 405 13.62 41.70 2.18
N LEU A 406 13.89 40.84 3.18
CA LEU A 406 12.92 39.93 3.79
C LEU A 406 12.42 40.42 5.15
N ALA A 407 13.02 41.48 5.70
CA ALA A 407 12.67 42.02 7.02
C ALA A 407 11.23 42.57 7.09
N SER A 408 10.66 43.00 5.95
CA SER A 408 9.28 43.50 5.86
C SER A 408 8.22 42.46 6.21
N TYR A 409 8.54 41.16 6.11
CA TYR A 409 7.63 40.07 6.47
C TYR A 409 7.54 39.81 7.98
N LEU A 410 8.39 40.46 8.79
CA LEU A 410 8.40 40.40 10.25
C LEU A 410 7.61 41.54 10.91
N CYS A 411 6.97 42.40 10.11
CA CYS A 411 6.17 43.53 10.57
C CYS A 411 4.69 43.18 10.77
#